data_AF-A0A962N5K5-F1
#
_entry.id   AF-A0A962N5K5-F1
#
_cell.length_a   1.000
_cell.length_b   1.000
_cell.length_c   1.000
_cell.angle_alpha   90.00
_cell.angle_beta   90.00
_cell.angle_gamma   90.00
#
_symmetry.space_group_name_H-M   'P 1'
#
loop_
_entity.id
_entity.type
_entity.pdbx_description
1 polymer ?
#
loop_
_entity_poly.entity_id
_entity_poly.type
_entity_poly.pdbx_seq_one_letter_code
_entity_poly.pdbx_strand_id
1 'polypeptide(L)' 'MSTHVVPVEFRDDKGKGASRRLRREEMVPAILYGGTLPPRSLQISQKLALLYSSK' A
#
# COMPACT_ATOMS: atom_id res chain seq x y z
N MET A 1 -7.03 20.24 9.60
CA MET A 1 -6.82 18.86 9.14
C MET A 1 -6.41 18.92 7.68
N SER A 2 -5.23 18.42 7.33
CA SER A 2 -4.78 18.35 5.94
C SER A 2 -5.23 17.00 5.35
N THR A 3 -5.99 17.03 4.26
CA THR A 3 -6.41 15.82 3.54
C THR A 3 -5.37 15.49 2.46
N HIS A 4 -4.87 14.26 2.47
CA HIS A 4 -3.89 13.79 1.49
C HIS A 4 -4.53 12.74 0.57
N VAL A 5 -4.40 12.97 -0.73
CA VAL A 5 -4.78 11.99 -1.75
C VAL A 5 -3.55 11.16 -2.07
N VAL A 6 -3.59 9.86 -1.75
CA VAL A 6 -2.49 8.92 -1.99
C VAL A 6 -2.90 7.97 -3.12
N PRO A 7 -2.22 7.99 -4.28
CA PRO A 7 -2.50 7.04 -5.34
C PRO A 7 -2.04 5.63 -4.92
N VAL A 8 -2.89 4.64 -5.19
CA VAL A 8 -2.69 3.23 -4.81
C VAL A 8 -3.17 2.31 -5.94
N GLU A 9 -2.64 1.09 -5.97
CA GLU A 9 -3.06 0.05 -6.90
C GLU A 9 -3.50 -1.21 -6.15
N PHE A 10 -4.45 -1.95 -6.71
CA PHE A 10 -4.83 -3.27 -6.19
C PHE A 10 -3.77 -4.32 -6.54
N ARG A 11 -3.61 -5.31 -5.66
CA ARG A 11 -2.75 -6.46 -5.93
C ARG A 11 -3.46 -7.78 -5.64
N ASP A 12 -3.26 -8.74 -6.54
CA ASP A 12 -3.78 -10.10 -6.37
C ASP A 12 -2.73 -11.06 -5.79
N ASP A 13 -1.45 -10.76 -6.04
CA ASP A 13 -0.30 -11.52 -5.54
C ASP A 13 -0.14 -11.39 -4.02
N LYS A 14 -0.14 -12.53 -3.32
CA LYS A 14 -0.07 -12.63 -1.86
C LYS A 14 1.12 -13.46 -1.39
N GLY A 15 1.43 -13.32 -0.10
CA GLY A 15 2.49 -14.10 0.57
C GLY A 15 3.86 -13.43 0.62
N LYS A 16 4.81 -14.14 1.24
CA LYS A 16 6.16 -13.65 1.57
C LYS A 16 6.99 -13.32 0.34
N GLY A 17 6.99 -14.20 -0.68
CA GLY A 17 7.75 -14.01 -1.91
C GLY A 17 7.29 -12.79 -2.71
N ALA A 18 5.99 -12.69 -2.96
CA ALA A 18 5.37 -11.53 -3.62
C ALA A 18 5.71 -10.22 -2.89
N SER A 19 5.54 -10.20 -1.57
CA SER A 19 5.81 -9.00 -0.78
C SER A 19 7.30 -8.63 -0.71
N ARG A 20 8.21 -9.61 -0.89
CA ARG A 20 9.65 -9.35 -1.01
C ARG A 20 10.04 -8.85 -2.40
N ARG A 21 9.36 -9.28 -3.47
CA ARG A 21 9.54 -8.72 -4.82
C ARG A 21 9.09 -7.27 -4.87
N LEU A 22 7.87 -6.99 -4.39
CA LEU A 22 7.33 -5.62 -4.36
C LEU A 22 8.25 -4.63 -3.63
N ARG A 23 8.78 -5.00 -2.46
CA ARG A 23 9.74 -4.14 -1.75
C ARG A 23 11.04 -3.89 -2.51
N ARG A 24 11.47 -4.80 -3.39
CA ARG A 24 12.63 -4.60 -4.26
C ARG A 24 12.32 -3.71 -5.46
N GLU A 25 11.05 -3.63 -5.85
CA GLU A 25 10.53 -2.78 -6.92
C GLU A 25 10.08 -1.41 -6.40
N GLU A 26 10.59 -0.97 -5.24
CA GLU A 26 10.26 0.32 -4.60
C GLU A 26 8.76 0.48 -4.25
N MET A 27 8.06 -0.64 -4.04
CA MET A 27 6.65 -0.68 -3.67
C MET A 27 6.45 -1.23 -2.25
N VAL A 28 5.51 -0.64 -1.52
CA VAL A 28 5.12 -1.03 -0.17
C VAL A 28 3.77 -1.76 -0.24
N PRO A 29 3.71 -3.03 0.21
CA PRO A 29 2.44 -3.74 0.31
C PRO A 29 1.60 -3.19 1.47
N ALA A 30 0.31 -2.98 1.23
CA ALA A 30 -0.65 -2.47 2.20
C ALA A 30 -1.96 -3.28 2.17
N ILE A 31 -2.78 -3.14 3.21
CA ILE A 31 -4.13 -3.72 3.28
C ILE A 31 -5.08 -2.65 3.78
N LEU A 32 -6.17 -2.44 3.03
CA LEU A 32 -7.26 -1.56 3.42
C LEU A 32 -8.36 -2.37 4.10
N TYR A 33 -8.69 -1.95 5.33
CA TYR A 33 -9.83 -2.43 6.10
C TYR A 33 -10.84 -1.28 6.25
N GLY A 34 -12.13 -1.60 6.33
CA GLY A 34 -13.14 -0.59 6.59
C GLY A 34 -14.58 -1.11 6.54
N GLY A 35 -15.41 -0.64 7.48
CA GLY A 35 -16.83 -0.96 7.56
C GLY A 35 -17.10 -2.46 7.64
N THR A 36 -18.08 -2.92 6.85
CA THR A 36 -18.45 -4.34 6.70
C THR A 36 -17.85 -4.98 5.45
N LEU A 37 -16.94 -4.28 4.75
CA LEU A 37 -16.37 -4.74 3.49
C LEU A 37 -15.18 -5.69 3.73
N PRO A 38 -14.97 -6.66 2.83
CA PRO A 38 -13.82 -7.55 2.92
C PRO A 38 -12.51 -6.76 2.74
N PRO A 39 -11.43 -7.16 3.45
CA PRO A 39 -10.13 -6.53 3.31
C PRO A 39 -9.63 -6.56 1.86
N ARG A 40 -9.05 -5.44 1.41
CA ARG A 40 -8.48 -5.32 0.06
C ARG A 40 -6.97 -5.15 0.13
N SER A 41 -6.25 -5.98 -0.60
CA SER A 41 -4.80 -5.87 -0.75
C SER A 41 -4.45 -4.76 -1.72
N LEU A 42 -3.52 -3.90 -1.32
CA LEU A 42 -3.03 -2.76 -2.09
C LEU A 42 -1.50 -2.74 -2.17
N GLN A 43 -0.98 -1.96 -3.10
CA GLN A 43 0.42 -1.58 -3.18
C GLN A 43 0.54 -0.06 -3.39
N ILE A 44 1.59 0.52 -2.80
CA ILE A 44 1.81 1.98 -2.78
C ILE A 44 3.30 2.21 -3.06
N SER A 45 3.65 3.27 -3.80
CA SER A 45 5.06 3.66 -3.96
C SER A 45 5.71 3.95 -2.60
N GLN A 46 6.91 3.41 -2.39
CA GLN A 46 7.69 3.63 -1.17
C GLN A 46 7.99 5.11 -0.94
N LYS A 47 8.29 5.86 -2.00
CA LYS A 47 8.53 7.31 -1.92
C LYS A 47 7.30 8.05 -1.40
N LEU A 48 6.13 7.73 -1.93
CA LEU A 48 4.87 8.35 -1.51
C LEU A 48 4.54 7.98 -0.06
N ALA A 49 4.68 6.70 0.31
CA ALA A 49 4.47 6.26 1.67
C ALA A 49 5.34 7.03 2.69
N LEU A 50 6.61 7.28 2.37
CA LEU A 50 7.52 8.05 3.22
C LEU A 50 7.11 9.53 3.32
N LEU A 51 6.78 10.15 2.17
CA LEU A 51 6.37 11.56 2.11
C LEU A 51 5.15 11.83 2.99
N TYR A 52 4.14 10.94 2.95
CA TYR A 52 2.92 11.07 3.74
C TYR A 52 3.07 10.62 5.20
N SER A 53 4.11 9.84 5.53
CA SER A 53 4.39 9.45 6.91
C SER A 53 5.06 10.56 7.73
N SER A 54 5.71 11.52 7.07
CA SER A 54 6.62 12.47 7.72
C SER A 54 5.97 13.80 8.12
N LYS A 55 4.64 13.92 8.09
CA LYS A 55 3.92 15.19 8.36
C LYS A 55 2.72 15.03 9.25
#